data_AF-A0A918GG94-F1
#
_entry.id   AF-A0A918GG94-F1
#
_cell.length_a   1.000
_cell.length_b   1.000
_cell.length_c   1.000
_cell.angle_alpha   90.00
_cell.angle_beta   90.00
_cell.angle_gamma   90.00
#
_symmetry.space_group_name_H-M   'P 1'
#
loop_
_entity.id
_entity.type
_entity.pdbx_description
1 polymer ?
#
loop_
_entity_poly.entity_id
_entity_poly.type
_entity_poly.pdbx_seq_one_letter_code
_entity_poly.pdbx_strand_id
1 'polypeptide(L)'
;MTDPTADKVVVTADRTVSGAAWAKLTEVVESLGAKAGPKRTAGEYRPFAAGGDAITGSGGRCSLGFDVAKGGEPYFLAAGHRTESSTSWSDSSGTGTGIGENEVSGFPGDGHGLVKYTADVDHPGEADLYDGSAQPVTGAAEATVGMAVTRSGSATQAHSGTVTGLDATVN
;
A
#
# COMPACT_ATOMS: atom_id res chain seq x y z
N MET A 1 -3.97 5.25 14.22
CA MET A 1 -5.42 5.14 14.50
C MET A 1 -5.70 6.04 15.70
N THR A 2 -6.45 7.12 15.53
CA THR A 2 -6.93 7.97 16.63
C THR A 2 -8.19 7.35 17.22
N ASP A 3 -8.34 7.36 18.54
CA ASP A 3 -9.61 7.02 19.20
C ASP A 3 -10.46 8.31 19.27
N PRO A 4 -11.51 8.45 18.44
CA PRO A 4 -12.26 9.70 18.34
C PRO A 4 -13.10 9.99 19.59
N THR A 5 -13.29 9.02 20.50
CA THR A 5 -13.98 9.22 21.78
C THR A 5 -13.06 9.75 22.88
N ALA A 6 -11.73 9.69 22.72
CA ALA A 6 -10.77 10.03 23.77
C ALA A 6 -9.86 11.24 23.47
N ASP A 7 -9.89 11.82 22.26
CA ASP A 7 -8.97 12.88 21.81
C ASP A 7 -7.48 12.48 22.01
N LYS A 8 -7.17 11.21 21.75
CA LYS A 8 -5.85 10.60 21.94
C LYS A 8 -5.32 9.95 20.67
N VAL A 9 -4.02 10.17 20.42
CA VAL A 9 -3.22 9.52 19.38
C VAL A 9 -2.65 8.23 19.94
N VAL A 10 -3.05 7.08 19.39
CA VAL A 10 -2.50 5.79 19.79
C VAL A 10 -1.39 5.39 18.82
N VAL A 11 -0.20 5.14 19.36
CA VAL A 11 0.95 4.64 18.60
C VAL A 11 1.06 3.15 18.89
N THR A 12 0.70 2.31 17.93
CA THR A 12 0.74 0.85 18.11
C THR A 12 2.04 0.30 17.54
N ALA A 13 2.72 -0.57 18.29
CA ALA A 13 3.82 -1.36 17.78
C ALA A 13 3.57 -2.86 18.01
N ASP A 14 4.13 -3.67 17.13
CA ASP A 14 3.97 -5.11 17.15
C ASP A 14 4.88 -5.81 18.16
N ARG A 15 4.83 -7.14 18.17
CA ARG A 15 5.66 -7.95 19.08
C ARG A 15 7.17 -7.86 18.80
N THR A 16 7.58 -7.53 17.57
CA THR A 16 8.99 -7.45 17.14
C THR A 16 9.68 -6.22 17.71
N VAL A 17 8.93 -5.12 17.89
CA VAL A 17 9.42 -3.92 18.58
C VAL A 17 9.59 -4.23 20.07
N SER A 18 10.82 -4.56 20.45
CA SER A 18 11.19 -5.05 21.78
C SER A 18 12.48 -4.41 22.31
N GLY A 19 12.78 -4.63 23.59
CA GLY A 19 13.99 -4.12 24.23
C GLY A 19 14.20 -2.61 24.05
N ALA A 20 15.37 -2.23 23.54
CA ALA A 20 15.75 -0.83 23.34
C ALA A 20 14.82 -0.08 22.36
N ALA A 21 14.28 -0.75 21.35
CA ALA A 21 13.37 -0.12 20.38
C ALA A 21 12.03 0.25 21.04
N TRP A 22 11.51 -0.63 21.91
CA TRP A 22 10.30 -0.35 22.68
C TRP A 22 10.50 0.77 23.70
N ALA A 23 11.65 0.80 24.38
CA ALA A 23 12.01 1.87 25.30
C ALA A 23 12.04 3.23 24.59
N LYS A 24 12.70 3.31 23.42
CA LYS A 24 12.76 4.52 22.59
C LYS A 24 11.39 4.95 22.08
N LEU A 25 10.56 4.00 21.62
CA LEU A 25 9.20 4.28 21.18
C LEU A 25 8.39 4.90 22.34
N THR A 26 8.48 4.31 23.52
CA THR A 26 7.78 4.78 24.72
C THR A 26 8.20 6.20 25.09
N GLU A 27 9.50 6.47 25.13
CA GLU A 27 10.06 7.81 25.42
C GLU A 27 9.54 8.87 24.43
N VAL A 28 9.55 8.56 23.13
CA VAL A 28 9.05 9.48 22.09
C VAL A 28 7.55 9.72 22.27
N VAL A 29 6.76 8.68 22.51
CA VAL A 29 5.32 8.80 22.67
C VAL A 29 4.95 9.56 23.95
N GLU A 30 5.67 9.34 25.04
CA GLU A 30 5.50 10.09 26.29
C GLU A 30 5.89 11.57 26.14
N SER A 31 6.88 11.88 25.31
CA SER A 31 7.27 13.27 25.00
C SER A 31 6.17 14.07 24.28
N LEU A 32 5.23 13.38 23.62
CA LEU A 32 4.05 13.97 22.98
C LEU A 32 2.92 14.28 23.98
N GLY A 33 3.11 13.99 25.26
CA GLY A 33 2.20 14.30 26.36
C GLY A 33 1.06 13.29 26.54
N ALA A 34 0.19 13.53 27.54
CA ALA A 34 -0.89 12.61 27.95
C ALA A 34 -1.95 12.32 26.87
N LYS A 35 -1.86 13.00 25.72
CA LYS A 35 -2.68 12.76 24.53
C LYS A 35 -2.12 11.67 23.61
N ALA A 36 -0.93 11.14 23.87
CA ALA A 36 -0.37 10.04 23.12
C ALA A 36 0.00 8.87 24.04
N GLY A 37 -0.19 7.64 23.57
CA GLY A 37 0.10 6.45 24.36
C GLY A 37 0.60 5.29 23.50
N PRO A 38 1.65 4.57 23.91
CA PRO A 38 2.12 3.40 23.19
C PRO A 38 1.17 2.22 23.47
N LYS A 39 0.80 1.48 22.42
CA LYS A 39 0.01 0.25 22.51
C LYS A 39 0.81 -0.89 21.89
N ARG A 40 0.69 -2.07 22.47
CA ARG A 40 1.30 -3.29 21.91
C ARG A 40 0.24 -4.16 21.26
N THR A 41 0.52 -4.67 20.07
CA THR A 41 -0.27 -5.73 19.45
C THR A 41 0.46 -7.07 19.57
N ALA A 42 -0.30 -8.17 19.65
CA ALA A 42 0.23 -9.52 19.73
C ALA A 42 0.69 -10.05 18.36
N GLY A 43 0.22 -9.43 17.27
CA GLY A 43 0.68 -9.72 15.92
C GLY A 43 2.10 -9.24 15.68
N GLU A 44 2.65 -9.64 14.53
CA GLU A 44 3.86 -9.10 13.92
C GLU A 44 3.43 -8.35 12.67
N TYR A 45 3.86 -7.11 12.51
CA TYR A 45 3.70 -6.43 11.24
C TYR A 45 4.61 -7.13 10.25
N ARG A 46 4.00 -7.86 9.34
CA ARG A 46 4.71 -8.42 8.19
C ARG A 46 4.62 -7.40 7.07
N PRO A 47 5.64 -7.30 6.22
CA PRO A 47 5.48 -6.62 4.97
C PRO A 47 4.36 -7.31 4.20
N PHE A 48 3.27 -6.58 4.03
CA PHE A 48 2.11 -7.00 3.26
C PHE A 48 2.06 -6.06 2.08
N ALA A 49 1.90 -6.63 0.90
CA ALA A 49 1.79 -5.87 -0.33
C ALA A 49 0.34 -5.98 -0.82
N ALA A 50 -0.58 -5.26 -0.21
CA ALA A 50 -1.96 -5.16 -0.72
C ALA A 50 -2.12 -4.01 -1.70
N GLY A 51 -3.20 -4.07 -2.49
CA GLY A 51 -3.65 -2.98 -3.33
C GLY A 51 -3.83 -1.69 -2.50
N GLY A 52 -3.21 -0.60 -2.94
CA GLY A 52 -3.19 0.68 -2.25
C GLY A 52 -1.94 0.91 -1.40
N ASP A 53 -1.17 -0.12 -1.03
CA ASP A 53 0.03 0.01 -0.21
C ASP A 53 1.17 0.75 -0.91
N ALA A 54 2.04 1.36 -0.12
CA ALA A 54 3.17 2.11 -0.65
C ALA A 54 4.20 1.17 -1.27
N ILE A 55 4.59 1.47 -2.51
CA ILE A 55 5.78 0.88 -3.14
C ILE A 55 6.74 2.00 -3.52
N THR A 56 8.04 1.77 -3.37
CA THR A 56 9.07 2.77 -3.64
C THR A 56 10.08 2.24 -4.64
N GLY A 57 10.34 3.03 -5.67
CA GLY A 57 11.41 2.81 -6.65
C GLY A 57 12.23 4.08 -6.87
N SER A 58 13.16 4.07 -7.83
CA SER A 58 13.98 5.25 -8.18
C SER A 58 13.15 6.45 -8.67
N GLY A 59 11.99 6.18 -9.27
CA GLY A 59 10.99 7.19 -9.65
C GLY A 59 10.16 7.74 -8.49
N GLY A 60 10.48 7.34 -7.25
CA GLY A 60 9.83 7.77 -6.02
C GLY A 60 8.75 6.81 -5.54
N ARG A 61 7.94 7.31 -4.60
CA ARG A 61 6.83 6.56 -4.00
C ARG A 61 5.63 6.47 -4.94
N CYS A 62 5.08 5.27 -5.08
CA CYS A 62 3.82 4.96 -5.75
C CYS A 62 2.91 4.15 -4.81
N SER A 63 1.77 3.70 -5.31
CA SER A 63 0.91 2.71 -4.64
C SER A 63 0.80 1.47 -5.52
N LEU A 64 0.78 0.29 -4.89
CA LEU A 64 0.47 -0.96 -5.57
C LEU A 64 -0.98 -0.93 -6.06
N GLY A 65 -1.23 -1.41 -7.27
CA GLY A 65 -2.57 -1.47 -7.85
C GLY A 65 -3.31 -2.72 -7.42
N PHE A 66 -2.92 -3.87 -7.97
CA PHE A 66 -3.53 -5.18 -7.71
C PHE A 66 -2.48 -6.28 -7.77
N ASP A 67 -2.57 -7.25 -6.86
CA ASP A 67 -1.88 -8.52 -7.01
C ASP A 67 -2.52 -9.32 -8.14
N VAL A 68 -1.69 -9.93 -8.99
CA VAL A 68 -2.10 -10.74 -10.12
C VAL A 68 -1.21 -11.96 -10.25
N ALA A 69 -1.70 -13.01 -10.91
CA ALA A 69 -0.90 -14.17 -11.25
C ALA A 69 -0.74 -14.28 -12.76
N LYS A 70 0.48 -14.58 -13.22
CA LYS A 70 0.77 -14.87 -14.63
C LYS A 70 1.57 -16.16 -14.70
N GLY A 71 1.05 -17.15 -15.41
CA GLY A 71 1.71 -18.46 -15.52
C GLY A 71 1.90 -19.21 -14.19
N GLY A 72 1.11 -18.86 -13.16
CA GLY A 72 1.25 -19.43 -11.81
C GLY A 72 2.28 -18.72 -10.92
N GLU A 73 2.98 -17.71 -11.43
CA GLU A 73 3.88 -16.87 -10.64
C GLU A 73 3.17 -15.58 -10.18
N PRO A 74 3.55 -15.03 -9.00
CA PRO A 74 2.94 -13.83 -8.45
C PRO A 74 3.54 -12.54 -9.02
N TYR A 75 2.67 -11.57 -9.26
CA TYR A 75 2.98 -10.24 -9.78
C TYR A 75 2.09 -9.20 -9.13
N PHE A 76 2.42 -7.93 -9.33
CA PHE A 76 1.50 -6.84 -9.08
C PHE A 76 1.49 -5.83 -10.22
N LEU A 77 0.36 -5.14 -10.36
CA LEU A 77 0.18 -4.01 -11.27
C LEU A 77 0.56 -2.70 -10.58
N ALA A 78 1.27 -1.83 -11.30
CA ALA A 78 1.59 -0.47 -10.88
C ALA A 78 1.36 0.52 -12.02
N ALA A 79 1.39 1.82 -11.73
CA ALA A 79 1.20 2.85 -12.77
C ALA A 79 2.41 2.90 -13.71
N GLY A 80 2.15 2.92 -15.02
CA GLY A 80 3.18 2.84 -16.08
C GLY A 80 4.24 3.94 -15.99
N HIS A 81 3.83 5.18 -15.74
CA HIS A 81 4.77 6.31 -15.58
C HIS A 81 5.77 6.13 -14.43
N ARG A 82 5.46 5.25 -13.47
CA ARG A 82 6.35 4.94 -12.34
C ARG A 82 7.25 3.74 -12.62
N THR A 83 6.76 2.75 -13.36
CA THR A 83 7.57 1.62 -13.82
C THR A 83 8.54 2.04 -14.93
N GLU A 84 8.29 3.10 -15.70
CA GLU A 84 9.30 3.61 -16.64
C GLU A 84 10.51 4.24 -15.95
N SER A 85 10.29 4.83 -14.77
CA SER A 85 11.32 5.52 -13.98
C SER A 85 11.95 4.65 -12.89
N SER A 86 11.53 3.39 -12.75
CA SER A 86 11.98 2.46 -11.72
C SER A 86 12.04 1.03 -12.24
N THR A 87 13.16 0.33 -12.08
CA THR A 87 13.29 -1.09 -12.47
C THR A 87 13.00 -2.05 -11.32
N SER A 88 13.19 -1.61 -10.08
CA SER A 88 12.99 -2.39 -8.86
C SER A 88 12.13 -1.64 -7.84
N TRP A 89 11.48 -2.41 -6.99
CA TRP A 89 10.48 -1.94 -6.03
C TRP A 89 10.75 -2.48 -4.63
N SER A 90 10.40 -1.68 -3.63
CA SER A 90 10.46 -1.99 -2.20
C SER A 90 9.13 -1.61 -1.54
N ASP A 91 8.70 -2.36 -0.53
CA ASP A 91 7.53 -2.07 0.33
C ASP A 91 7.81 -1.02 1.41
N SER A 92 9.09 -0.69 1.65
CA SER A 92 9.49 0.30 2.65
C SER A 92 9.88 1.65 2.03
N SER A 93 9.82 2.71 2.86
CA SER A 93 10.12 4.10 2.47
C SER A 93 11.63 4.40 2.39
N GLY A 94 12.40 3.54 1.72
CA GLY A 94 13.85 3.72 1.47
C GLY A 94 14.70 2.55 1.96
N THR A 95 15.68 2.13 1.14
CA THR A 95 16.65 1.03 1.37
C THR A 95 16.06 -0.31 1.80
N GLY A 96 14.77 -0.55 1.55
CA GLY A 96 14.15 -1.86 1.78
C GLY A 96 14.70 -2.94 0.86
N THR A 97 14.56 -4.18 1.32
CA THR A 97 14.77 -5.36 0.48
C THR A 97 13.84 -5.26 -0.72
N GLY A 98 14.37 -5.48 -1.92
CA GLY A 98 13.56 -5.46 -3.14
C GLY A 98 12.46 -6.52 -3.04
N ILE A 99 11.22 -6.11 -3.24
CA ILE A 99 10.04 -6.99 -3.27
C ILE A 99 9.71 -7.46 -4.68
N GLY A 100 10.15 -6.71 -5.70
CA GLY A 100 9.87 -7.06 -7.09
C GLY A 100 10.65 -6.23 -8.11
N GLU A 101 10.64 -6.73 -9.34
CA GLU A 101 11.28 -6.13 -10.52
C GLU A 101 10.30 -6.05 -11.68
N ASN A 102 10.41 -5.01 -12.52
CA ASN A 102 9.52 -4.87 -13.66
C ASN A 102 9.72 -6.00 -14.66
N GLU A 103 8.62 -6.62 -15.09
CA GLU A 103 8.61 -7.46 -16.28
C GLU A 103 8.19 -6.67 -17.52
N VAL A 104 7.19 -5.79 -17.37
CA VAL A 104 6.69 -4.92 -18.45
C VAL A 104 6.44 -3.53 -17.88
N SER A 105 6.71 -2.50 -18.68
CA SER A 105 6.29 -1.12 -18.40
C SER A 105 5.68 -0.51 -19.65
N GLY A 106 4.56 0.20 -19.50
CA GLY A 106 3.87 0.86 -20.60
C GLY A 106 3.39 2.26 -20.23
N PHE A 107 4.03 3.30 -20.80
CA PHE A 107 3.57 4.68 -20.76
C PHE A 107 4.12 5.42 -21.99
N PRO A 108 3.38 6.34 -22.65
CA PRO A 108 2.01 6.79 -22.41
C PRO A 108 0.90 5.84 -22.90
N GLY A 109 1.22 4.63 -23.40
CA GLY A 109 0.26 3.64 -23.95
C GLY A 109 -0.74 3.08 -22.93
N ASP A 110 -0.64 1.79 -22.58
CA ASP A 110 -1.62 1.12 -21.71
C ASP A 110 -1.63 1.59 -20.24
N GLY A 111 -0.76 2.54 -19.89
CA GLY A 111 -0.77 3.27 -18.62
C GLY A 111 -0.39 2.46 -17.38
N HIS A 112 0.00 1.19 -17.52
CA HIS A 112 0.35 0.29 -16.43
C HIS A 112 1.71 -0.38 -16.64
N GLY A 113 2.28 -0.90 -15.55
CA GLY A 113 3.41 -1.80 -15.57
C GLY A 113 3.10 -3.06 -14.77
N LEU A 114 3.76 -4.15 -15.15
CA LEU A 114 3.68 -5.45 -14.51
C LEU A 114 4.99 -5.72 -13.78
N VAL A 115 4.92 -5.94 -12.47
CA VAL A 115 6.09 -6.17 -11.62
C VAL A 115 6.04 -7.58 -11.06
N LYS A 116 7.11 -8.35 -11.27
CA LYS A 116 7.26 -9.71 -10.73
C LYS A 116 7.75 -9.63 -9.29
N TYR A 117 7.10 -10.36 -8.37
CA TYR A 117 7.66 -10.50 -7.02
C TYR A 117 8.96 -11.30 -7.06
N THR A 118 9.99 -10.79 -6.39
CA THR A 118 11.33 -11.41 -6.29
C THR A 118 11.69 -11.80 -4.86
N ALA A 119 10.84 -11.48 -3.89
CA ALA A 119 10.97 -11.84 -2.49
C ALA A 119 9.72 -12.57 -1.99
N ASP A 120 9.88 -13.29 -0.87
CA ASP A 120 8.78 -13.94 -0.15
C ASP A 120 8.02 -12.90 0.68
N VAL A 121 7.05 -12.26 0.04
CA VAL A 121 6.20 -11.20 0.61
C VAL A 121 4.75 -11.62 0.44
N ASP A 122 3.94 -11.46 1.49
CA ASP A 122 2.51 -11.79 1.44
C ASP A 122 1.80 -10.88 0.41
N HIS A 123 1.18 -11.50 -0.60
CA HIS A 123 0.43 -10.87 -1.70
C HIS A 123 -1.03 -11.40 -1.71
N PRO A 124 -1.90 -10.87 -0.84
CA PRO A 124 -3.20 -11.45 -0.50
C PRO A 124 -4.25 -11.45 -1.63
N GLY A 125 -4.09 -10.62 -2.66
CA GLY A 125 -5.19 -10.33 -3.58
C GLY A 125 -6.29 -9.46 -2.96
N GLU A 126 -5.92 -8.50 -2.12
CA GLU A 126 -6.85 -7.61 -1.41
C GLU A 126 -6.40 -6.15 -1.57
N ALA A 127 -7.34 -5.20 -1.40
CA ALA A 127 -7.04 -3.77 -1.32
C ALA A 127 -7.14 -3.29 0.14
N ASP A 128 -6.10 -2.63 0.66
CA ASP A 128 -6.13 -2.03 1.99
C ASP A 128 -7.13 -0.88 2.02
N LEU A 129 -8.05 -0.89 2.99
CA LEU A 129 -9.01 0.19 3.19
C LEU A 129 -8.52 1.25 4.20
N TYR A 130 -7.33 1.05 4.78
CA TYR A 130 -6.66 1.95 5.73
C TYR A 130 -7.46 2.22 7.03
N ASP A 131 -8.53 1.47 7.28
CA ASP A 131 -9.36 1.52 8.48
C ASP A 131 -9.16 0.30 9.40
N GLY A 132 -8.18 -0.55 9.07
CA GLY A 132 -7.92 -1.83 9.74
C GLY A 132 -8.63 -3.01 9.08
N SER A 133 -9.33 -2.79 7.98
CA SER A 133 -9.90 -3.82 7.11
C SER A 133 -9.31 -3.78 5.70
N ALA A 134 -9.56 -4.83 4.93
CA ALA A 134 -9.17 -4.96 3.54
C ALA A 134 -10.34 -5.51 2.71
N GLN A 135 -10.34 -5.18 1.42
CA GLN A 135 -11.35 -5.62 0.46
C GLN A 135 -10.77 -6.69 -0.47
N PRO A 136 -11.24 -7.95 -0.40
CA PRO A 136 -10.83 -8.99 -1.34
C PRO A 136 -11.18 -8.65 -2.79
N VAL A 137 -10.20 -8.85 -3.67
CA VAL A 137 -10.32 -8.70 -5.12
C VAL A 137 -10.64 -10.06 -5.70
N THR A 138 -11.87 -10.23 -6.18
CA THR A 138 -12.37 -11.52 -6.70
C THR A 138 -12.40 -11.59 -8.23
N GLY A 139 -12.12 -10.48 -8.89
CA GLY A 139 -12.09 -10.37 -10.35
C GLY A 139 -12.03 -8.93 -10.82
N ALA A 140 -11.99 -8.76 -12.13
CA ALA A 140 -12.04 -7.46 -12.79
C ALA A 140 -13.40 -7.26 -13.48
N ALA A 141 -13.85 -6.01 -13.57
CA ALA A 141 -15.04 -5.62 -14.30
C ALA A 141 -14.81 -4.29 -15.00
N GLU A 142 -15.44 -4.11 -16.16
CA GLU A 142 -15.45 -2.84 -16.86
C GLU A 142 -16.32 -1.83 -16.11
N ALA A 143 -15.78 -0.62 -15.93
CA ALA A 143 -16.49 0.46 -15.25
C ALA A 143 -17.64 1.00 -16.13
N THR A 144 -18.71 1.47 -15.50
CA THR A 144 -19.80 2.18 -16.18
C THR A 144 -20.06 3.52 -15.49
N VAL A 145 -20.49 4.54 -16.25
CA VAL A 145 -20.85 5.83 -15.66
C VAL A 145 -21.98 5.64 -14.65
N GLY A 146 -21.81 6.21 -13.45
CA GLY A 146 -22.70 6.03 -12.31
C GLY A 146 -22.36 4.85 -11.40
N MET A 147 -21.42 3.98 -11.78
CA MET A 147 -20.92 2.90 -10.92
C MET A 147 -20.24 3.48 -9.67
N ALA A 148 -20.55 2.93 -8.50
CA ALA A 148 -19.83 3.24 -7.27
C ALA A 148 -18.43 2.62 -7.30
N VAL A 149 -17.43 3.38 -6.88
CA VAL A 149 -16.03 2.98 -6.92
C VAL A 149 -15.30 3.46 -5.67
N THR A 150 -14.38 2.63 -5.17
CA THR A 150 -13.43 3.00 -4.13
C THR A 150 -12.02 2.90 -4.71
N ARG A 151 -11.23 3.96 -4.57
CA ARG A 151 -9.79 3.93 -4.83
C ARG A 151 -9.06 3.80 -3.50
N SER A 152 -7.99 3.00 -3.47
CA SER A 152 -7.04 2.97 -2.35
C SER A 152 -5.66 3.39 -2.83
N GLY A 153 -4.92 4.12 -1.99
CA GLY A 153 -3.59 4.57 -2.34
C GLY A 153 -2.87 5.25 -1.19
N SER A 154 -1.59 4.97 -1.04
CA SER A 154 -0.80 5.29 0.13
C SER A 154 -0.66 6.79 0.48
N ALA A 155 -0.97 7.69 -0.45
CA ALA A 155 -0.92 9.14 -0.23
C ALA A 155 -2.18 9.68 0.47
N THR A 156 -3.35 9.19 0.09
CA THR A 156 -4.65 9.73 0.57
C THR A 156 -5.56 8.68 1.18
N GLN A 157 -5.12 7.41 1.19
CA GLN A 157 -5.87 6.26 1.69
C GLN A 157 -7.10 5.96 0.83
N ALA A 158 -8.07 5.24 1.41
CA ALA A 158 -9.29 4.83 0.71
C ALA A 158 -10.27 6.00 0.54
N HIS A 159 -10.78 6.16 -0.68
CA HIS A 159 -11.80 7.14 -1.01
C HIS A 159 -12.85 6.55 -1.95
N SER A 160 -14.12 6.76 -1.60
CA SER A 160 -15.25 6.31 -2.41
C SER A 160 -15.84 7.46 -3.22
N GLY A 161 -16.40 7.11 -4.37
CA GLY A 161 -17.04 8.05 -5.30
C GLY A 161 -17.87 7.32 -6.35
N THR A 162 -18.14 8.01 -7.44
CA THR A 162 -18.87 7.45 -8.59
C THR A 162 -18.11 7.75 -9.88
N VAL A 163 -18.18 6.83 -10.83
CA VAL A 163 -17.59 7.00 -12.16
C VAL A 163 -18.38 8.09 -12.91
N THR A 164 -17.71 9.17 -13.29
CA THR A 164 -18.35 10.32 -13.98
C THR A 164 -18.13 10.33 -15.49
N GLY A 165 -17.21 9.54 -15.99
CA GLY A 165 -16.84 9.47 -17.41
C GLY A 165 -15.85 8.34 -17.66
N LEU A 166 -15.74 7.93 -18.93
CA LEU A 166 -14.82 6.89 -19.43
C LEU A 166 -14.02 7.48 -20.60
N ASP A 167 -12.95 6.81 -21.00
CA ASP A 167 -12.14 7.15 -22.18
C ASP A 167 -11.59 8.60 -22.20
N ALA A 168 -11.22 9.11 -21.02
CA ALA A 168 -10.64 10.43 -20.88
C ALA A 168 -9.16 10.44 -21.30
N THR A 169 -8.79 11.34 -22.20
CA THR A 169 -7.39 11.61 -22.57
C THR A 169 -6.90 12.89 -21.89
N VAL A 170 -5.72 12.84 -21.28
CA VAL A 170 -5.03 14.00 -20.71
C VAL A 170 -3.80 14.30 -21.57
N ASN A 171 -3.70 15.52 -22.10
CA ASN A 171 -2.59 16.00 -22.96
C ASN A 171 -1.68 16.97 -22.22
#